data_AF-A0A064CQ55-F1
#
_entry.id   AF-A0A064CQ55-F1
#
_cell.length_a   1.000
_cell.length_b   1.000
_cell.length_c   1.000
_cell.angle_alpha   90.00
_cell.angle_beta   90.00
_cell.angle_gamma   90.00
#
_symmetry.space_group_name_H-M   'P 1'
#
loop_
_entity.id
_entity.type
_entity.pdbx_description
1 polymer ?
#
loop_
_entity_poly.entity_id
_entity_poly.type
_entity_poly.pdbx_seq_one_letter_code
_entity_poly.pdbx_strand_id
1 'polypeptide(L)'
;MSRAQLALNVDDLDEAITFYSKLFNTQPAKVKPGYANFAVVNPPLKLVLLENPGKGGTINHLGVEVESSATVHAEIARLTDEGLFTDEEIGTTCCFATQDKVWVTGPAGERWEVYTVLADSDTFGNSPEHSAGGTAEDGVCCGGTAADVEKSTATNACC
;
A
#
# COMPACT_ATOMS: atom_id res chain seq x y z
N MET A 1 17.71 12.97 -4.36
CA MET A 1 16.74 13.16 -5.44
C MET A 1 15.48 12.36 -5.16
N SER A 2 14.31 12.98 -5.34
CA SER A 2 13.02 12.30 -5.22
C SER A 2 12.72 11.45 -6.46
N ARG A 3 11.77 10.52 -6.30
CA ARG A 3 11.23 9.72 -7.41
C ARG A 3 9.72 9.61 -7.31
N ALA A 4 9.06 9.44 -8.46
CA ALA A 4 7.64 9.12 -8.48
C ALA A 4 7.41 7.71 -7.92
N GLN A 5 6.29 7.52 -7.25
CA GLN A 5 5.73 6.22 -6.92
C GLN A 5 4.48 5.97 -7.76
N LEU A 6 4.40 4.77 -8.31
CA LEU A 6 3.21 4.23 -8.95
C LEU A 6 2.81 2.95 -8.22
N ALA A 7 1.68 2.98 -7.51
CA ALA A 7 1.10 1.79 -6.89
C ALA A 7 -0.07 1.28 -7.75
N LEU A 8 0.00 0.02 -8.15
CA LEU A 8 -0.98 -0.63 -9.01
C LEU A 8 -1.64 -1.80 -8.30
N ASN A 9 -2.95 -1.94 -8.50
CA ASN A 9 -3.65 -3.19 -8.23
C ASN A 9 -3.34 -4.18 -9.37
N VAL A 10 -3.03 -5.42 -9.03
CA VAL A 10 -2.79 -6.51 -9.99
C VAL A 10 -3.64 -7.73 -9.63
N ASP A 11 -4.11 -8.47 -10.63
CA ASP A 11 -4.93 -9.66 -10.37
C ASP A 11 -4.10 -10.85 -9.89
N ASP A 12 -2.89 -11.01 -10.46
CA ASP A 12 -1.93 -12.06 -10.12
C ASP A 12 -0.55 -11.41 -9.91
N LEU A 13 -0.01 -11.56 -8.71
CA LEU A 13 1.25 -10.93 -8.35
C LEU A 13 2.45 -11.53 -9.09
N ASP A 14 2.49 -12.84 -9.29
CA ASP A 14 3.63 -13.54 -9.90
C ASP A 14 3.72 -13.22 -11.40
N GLU A 15 2.57 -13.16 -12.09
CA GLU A 15 2.49 -12.69 -13.48
C GLU A 15 2.95 -11.24 -13.60
N ALA A 16 2.48 -10.37 -12.70
CA ALA A 16 2.87 -8.96 -12.70
C ALA A 16 4.37 -8.77 -12.42
N ILE A 17 4.94 -9.48 -11.44
CA ILE A 17 6.38 -9.47 -11.16
C ILE A 17 7.16 -9.87 -12.43
N THR A 18 6.74 -10.94 -13.09
CA THR A 18 7.39 -11.43 -14.32
C THR A 18 7.36 -10.37 -15.41
N PHE A 19 6.22 -9.70 -15.61
CA PHE A 19 6.06 -8.65 -16.61
C PHE A 19 6.94 -7.43 -16.29
N TYR A 20 6.83 -6.86 -15.09
CA TYR A 20 7.54 -5.63 -14.72
C TYR A 20 9.05 -5.84 -14.60
N SER A 21 9.49 -7.06 -14.24
CA SER A 21 10.90 -7.42 -14.27
C SER A 21 11.50 -7.32 -15.67
N LYS A 22 10.74 -7.72 -16.70
CA LYS A 22 11.16 -7.60 -18.10
C LYS A 22 11.08 -6.15 -18.57
N LEU A 23 9.99 -5.45 -18.26
CA LEU A 23 9.76 -4.07 -18.71
C LEU A 23 10.87 -3.12 -18.20
N PHE A 24 11.23 -3.23 -16.92
CA PHE A 24 12.22 -2.35 -16.30
C PHE A 24 13.61 -2.96 -16.22
N ASN A 25 13.79 -4.18 -16.73
CA ASN A 25 15.05 -4.92 -16.68
C ASN A 25 15.68 -4.92 -15.27
N THR A 26 14.84 -5.13 -14.25
CA THR A 26 15.24 -5.11 -12.84
C THR A 26 14.35 -6.01 -12.03
N GLN A 27 14.91 -6.73 -11.06
CA GLN A 27 14.13 -7.60 -10.17
C GLN A 27 13.44 -6.78 -9.07
N PRO A 28 12.36 -7.28 -8.46
CA PRO A 28 11.73 -6.60 -7.33
C PRO A 28 12.74 -6.45 -6.18
N ALA A 29 12.73 -5.29 -5.53
CA ALA A 29 13.55 -5.01 -4.35
C ALA A 29 12.97 -5.70 -3.10
N LYS A 30 11.65 -5.95 -3.07
CA LYS A 30 10.98 -6.66 -1.99
C LYS A 30 9.78 -7.44 -2.56
N VAL A 31 9.61 -8.67 -2.08
CA VAL A 31 8.44 -9.52 -2.36
C VAL A 31 7.92 -10.08 -1.03
N LYS A 32 6.61 -10.01 -0.83
CA LYS A 32 5.85 -10.56 0.29
C LYS A 32 4.51 -11.09 -0.27
N PRO A 33 3.76 -11.94 0.46
CA PRO A 33 2.43 -12.36 0.01
C PRO A 33 1.54 -11.15 -0.32
N GLY A 34 0.98 -11.13 -1.53
CA GLY A 34 0.13 -10.04 -2.03
C GLY A 34 0.82 -8.70 -2.31
N TYR A 35 2.15 -8.61 -2.19
CA TYR A 35 2.89 -7.34 -2.34
C TYR A 35 4.27 -7.51 -2.97
N ALA A 36 4.59 -6.64 -3.92
CA ALA A 36 5.97 -6.47 -4.39
C ALA A 36 6.29 -5.00 -4.64
N ASN A 37 7.56 -4.63 -4.56
CA ASN A 37 8.00 -3.34 -5.08
C ASN A 37 9.32 -3.43 -5.83
N PHE A 38 9.50 -2.48 -6.76
CA PHE A 38 10.71 -2.30 -7.54
C PHE A 38 11.28 -0.91 -7.26
N ALA A 39 12.61 -0.82 -7.19
CA ALA A 39 13.35 0.42 -7.18
C ALA A 39 14.05 0.58 -8.55
N VAL A 40 13.37 1.22 -9.50
CA VAL A 40 13.92 1.47 -10.84
C VAL A 40 14.79 2.71 -10.79
N VAL A 41 16.02 2.61 -11.30
CA VAL A 41 17.00 3.70 -11.27
C VAL A 41 16.80 4.68 -12.42
N ASN A 42 16.53 4.17 -13.63
CA ASN A 42 16.35 5.00 -14.82
C ASN A 42 15.23 4.43 -15.71
N PRO A 43 14.05 5.08 -15.79
CA PRO A 43 13.68 6.31 -15.07
C PRO A 43 13.59 6.09 -13.55
N PRO A 44 13.88 7.10 -12.70
CA PRO A 44 13.69 6.99 -11.26
C PRO A 44 12.21 6.74 -10.93
N LEU A 45 11.90 5.52 -10.49
CA LEU A 45 10.55 5.08 -10.20
C LEU A 45 10.53 4.09 -9.05
N LYS A 46 9.64 4.33 -8.09
CA LYS A 46 9.18 3.33 -7.14
C LYS A 46 7.90 2.69 -7.71
N LEU A 47 7.99 1.44 -8.15
CA LEU A 47 6.79 0.70 -8.56
C LEU A 47 6.36 -0.17 -7.40
N VAL A 48 5.08 -0.11 -7.04
CA VAL A 48 4.45 -0.96 -6.01
C VAL A 48 3.33 -1.76 -6.66
N LEU A 49 3.33 -3.07 -6.43
CA LEU A 49 2.31 -4.00 -6.90
C LEU A 49 1.57 -4.55 -5.69
N LEU A 50 0.24 -4.39 -5.71
CA LEU A 50 -0.67 -4.86 -4.67
C LEU A 50 -1.63 -5.86 -5.32
N GLU A 51 -1.60 -7.11 -4.86
CA GLU A 51 -2.51 -8.13 -5.36
C GLU A 51 -3.94 -7.82 -4.90
N ASN A 52 -4.85 -7.72 -5.87
CA ASN A 52 -6.25 -7.39 -5.67
C ASN A 52 -7.08 -8.04 -6.80
N PRO A 53 -7.38 -9.35 -6.67
CA PRO A 53 -8.04 -10.12 -7.72
C PRO A 53 -9.41 -9.54 -8.12
N GLY A 54 -9.64 -9.39 -9.41
CA GLY A 54 -10.83 -8.77 -10.01
C GLY A 54 -10.76 -7.23 -10.10
N LYS A 55 -9.65 -6.62 -9.64
CA LYS A 55 -9.40 -5.17 -9.69
C LYS A 55 -8.05 -4.83 -10.34
N GLY A 56 -7.40 -5.81 -10.97
CA GLY A 56 -6.12 -5.64 -11.66
C GLY A 56 -6.15 -4.57 -12.75
N GLY A 57 -5.00 -3.94 -12.97
CA GLY A 57 -4.81 -2.90 -13.99
C GLY A 57 -5.29 -1.51 -13.56
N THR A 58 -5.81 -1.35 -12.35
CA THR A 58 -6.22 -0.05 -11.79
C THR A 58 -5.08 0.60 -11.00
N ILE A 59 -5.09 1.94 -10.95
CA ILE A 59 -4.23 2.69 -10.03
C ILE A 59 -4.76 2.48 -8.61
N ASN A 60 -3.86 2.09 -7.70
CA ASN A 60 -4.17 2.03 -6.28
C ASN A 60 -3.99 3.42 -5.64
N HIS A 61 -2.78 3.98 -5.76
CA HIS A 61 -2.46 5.37 -5.38
C HIS A 61 -1.15 5.82 -6.04
N LEU A 62 -0.84 7.10 -5.88
CA LEU A 62 0.35 7.75 -6.44
C LEU A 62 1.20 8.31 -5.31
N GLY A 63 2.48 8.57 -5.58
CA GLY A 63 3.30 9.24 -4.59
C GLY A 63 4.58 9.86 -5.09
N VAL A 64 5.26 10.53 -4.17
CA VAL A 64 6.59 11.09 -4.34
C VAL A 64 7.45 10.63 -3.17
N GLU A 65 8.39 9.73 -3.44
CA GLU A 65 9.38 9.29 -2.45
C GLU A 65 10.48 10.35 -2.38
N VAL A 66 10.68 10.91 -1.18
CA VAL A 66 11.70 11.91 -0.88
C VAL A 66 12.78 11.33 0.04
N GLU A 67 13.91 12.04 0.15
CA GLU A 67 15.10 11.50 0.84
C GLU A 67 15.06 11.60 2.36
N SER A 68 14.16 12.40 2.93
CA SER A 68 14.20 12.68 4.37
C SER A 68 12.86 13.12 4.94
N SER A 69 12.70 12.89 6.24
CA SER A 69 11.59 13.42 7.05
C SER A 69 11.49 14.94 6.99
N ALA A 70 12.63 15.63 6.95
CA ALA A 70 12.67 17.08 6.84
C ALA A 70 11.99 17.56 5.55
N THR A 71 12.15 16.81 4.45
CA THR A 71 11.46 17.10 3.19
C THR A 71 9.96 16.82 3.30
N VAL A 72 9.55 15.73 3.96
CA VAL A 72 8.12 15.45 4.21
C VAL A 72 7.47 16.57 5.02
N HIS A 73 8.10 17.00 6.11
CA HIS A 73 7.59 18.10 6.95
C HIS A 73 7.51 19.43 6.20
N ALA A 74 8.48 19.72 5.31
CA ALA A 74 8.44 20.90 4.46
C ALA A 74 7.25 20.85 3.48
N GLU A 75 6.96 19.69 2.90
CA GLU A 75 5.80 19.52 2.01
C GLU A 75 4.48 19.58 2.77
N ILE A 76 4.39 19.05 3.99
CA ILE A 76 3.22 19.22 4.87
C ILE A 76 2.89 20.70 5.07
N ALA A 77 3.89 21.49 5.47
CA ALA A 77 3.72 22.93 5.69
C ALA A 77 3.26 23.62 4.41
N ARG A 78 3.93 23.36 3.28
CA ARG A 78 3.59 23.96 1.99
C ARG A 78 2.17 23.59 1.53
N LEU A 79 1.78 22.32 1.62
CA LEU A 79 0.45 21.85 1.20
C LEU A 79 -0.67 22.44 2.08
N THR A 80 -0.41 22.55 3.38
CA THR A 80 -1.32 23.20 4.35
C THR A 80 -1.51 24.67 4.02
N ASP A 81 -0.44 25.39 3.72
CA ASP A 81 -0.47 26.82 3.35
C ASP A 81 -1.25 27.07 2.05
N GLU A 82 -1.24 26.10 1.13
CA GLU A 82 -2.03 26.12 -0.12
C GLU A 82 -3.49 25.68 0.09
N GLY A 83 -3.90 25.37 1.32
CA GLY A 83 -5.27 24.98 1.66
C GLY A 83 -5.64 23.56 1.25
N LEU A 84 -4.66 22.69 0.98
CA LEU A 84 -4.89 21.27 0.75
C LEU A 84 -5.01 20.57 2.10
N PHE A 85 -6.11 19.84 2.30
CA PHE A 85 -6.29 19.04 3.51
C PHE A 85 -5.31 17.87 3.50
N THR A 86 -4.48 17.79 4.54
CA THR A 86 -3.40 16.81 4.67
C THR A 86 -3.71 15.81 5.78
N ASP A 87 -3.67 14.51 5.47
CA ASP A 87 -3.62 13.47 6.50
C ASP A 87 -2.16 13.09 6.76
N GLU A 88 -1.66 13.43 7.95
CA GLU A 88 -0.27 13.18 8.36
C GLU A 88 -0.12 11.82 9.06
N GLU A 89 0.89 11.05 8.64
CA GLU A 89 1.29 9.78 9.23
C GLU A 89 2.80 9.83 9.52
N ILE A 90 3.18 10.27 10.72
CA ILE A 90 4.59 10.43 11.14
C ILE A 90 5.03 9.22 11.97
N GLY A 91 6.19 8.64 11.64
CA GLY A 91 6.79 7.50 12.32
C GLY A 91 5.92 6.24 12.29
N THR A 92 5.01 6.14 11.33
CA THR A 92 4.00 5.08 11.27
C THR A 92 4.49 3.95 10.38
N THR A 93 4.28 2.70 10.80
CA THR A 93 4.53 1.54 9.94
C THR A 93 3.33 1.35 9.01
N CYS A 94 3.54 1.56 7.71
CA CYS A 94 2.55 1.30 6.66
C CYS A 94 3.09 0.16 5.78
N CYS A 95 2.29 -0.87 5.58
CA CYS A 95 2.72 -2.09 4.89
C CYS A 95 3.98 -2.67 5.56
N PHE A 96 5.14 -2.64 4.89
CA PHE A 96 6.38 -3.26 5.38
C PHE A 96 7.50 -2.24 5.55
N ALA A 97 7.16 -1.00 5.92
CA ALA A 97 8.13 0.06 6.19
C ALA A 97 7.60 1.04 7.24
N THR A 98 8.48 1.52 8.10
CA THR A 98 8.23 2.71 8.92
C THR A 98 8.51 3.95 8.08
N GLN A 99 7.56 4.87 8.04
CA GLN A 99 7.58 6.01 7.14
C GLN A 99 7.12 7.28 7.86
N ASP A 100 7.62 8.42 7.37
CA ASP A 100 6.94 9.69 7.53
C ASP A 100 6.23 9.98 6.21
N LYS A 101 4.97 10.37 6.29
CA LYS A 101 4.10 10.51 5.13
C LYS A 101 3.04 11.57 5.34
N VAL A 102 2.66 12.22 4.25
CA VAL A 102 1.45 13.03 4.16
C VAL A 102 0.62 12.60 2.96
N TRP A 103 -0.70 12.53 3.14
CA TRP A 103 -1.64 12.28 2.06
C TRP A 103 -2.39 13.55 1.65
N VAL A 104 -2.65 13.67 0.35
CA VAL A 104 -3.63 14.58 -0.22
C VAL A 104 -4.50 13.84 -1.24
N THR A 105 -5.71 14.34 -1.47
CA THR A 105 -6.63 13.77 -2.45
C THR A 105 -6.83 14.75 -3.60
N GLY A 106 -6.63 14.28 -4.82
CA GLY A 106 -6.84 15.07 -6.01
C GLY A 106 -8.33 15.27 -6.35
N PRO A 107 -8.66 16.17 -7.28
CA PRO A 107 -10.04 16.55 -7.57
C PRO A 107 -10.93 15.40 -8.06
N ALA A 108 -10.36 14.32 -8.59
CA ALA A 108 -11.08 13.14 -9.07
C ALA A 108 -10.99 11.94 -8.10
N GLY A 109 -10.48 12.15 -6.88
CA GLY A 109 -10.41 11.13 -5.83
C GLY A 109 -9.12 10.31 -5.85
N GLU A 110 -8.19 10.57 -6.76
CA GLU A 110 -6.87 9.94 -6.76
C GLU A 110 -6.07 10.37 -5.53
N ARG A 111 -5.54 9.41 -4.78
CA ARG A 111 -4.75 9.67 -3.58
C ARG A 111 -3.28 9.81 -3.91
N TRP A 112 -2.66 10.82 -3.31
CA TRP A 112 -1.24 11.11 -3.42
C TRP A 112 -0.58 11.10 -2.06
N GLU A 113 0.57 10.44 -1.95
CA GLU A 113 1.43 10.54 -0.77
C GLU A 113 2.77 11.22 -1.09
N VAL A 114 3.26 12.03 -0.16
CA VAL A 114 4.69 12.42 -0.12
C VAL A 114 5.28 11.75 1.10
N TYR A 115 6.32 10.95 0.92
CA TYR A 115 6.83 10.12 2.02
C TYR A 115 8.34 9.88 1.94
N THR A 116 8.92 9.50 3.07
CA THR A 116 10.26 8.91 3.16
C THR A 116 10.18 7.54 3.85
N VAL A 117 11.03 6.60 3.43
CA VAL A 117 11.21 5.33 4.15
C VAL A 117 12.26 5.53 5.25
N LEU A 118 11.90 5.24 6.49
CA LEU A 118 12.80 5.35 7.65
C LEU A 118 13.46 4.00 7.96
N ALA A 119 12.68 2.92 7.89
CA ALA A 119 13.16 1.56 8.13
C ALA A 119 12.27 0.54 7.42
N ASP A 120 12.84 -0.60 7.04
CA ASP A 120 12.05 -1.76 6.64
C ASP A 120 11.36 -2.39 7.86
N SER A 121 10.15 -2.90 7.65
CA SER A 121 9.40 -3.71 8.61
C SER A 121 9.11 -5.09 8.00
N ASP A 122 9.22 -6.13 8.82
CA ASP A 122 8.80 -7.49 8.45
C ASP A 122 7.34 -7.78 8.75
N THR A 123 6.70 -6.95 9.57
CA THR A 123 5.28 -7.03 9.91
C THR A 123 4.48 -6.03 9.07
N PHE A 124 3.28 -6.46 8.64
CA PHE A 124 2.35 -5.57 7.96
C PHE A 124 1.79 -4.55 8.96
N GLY A 125 2.01 -3.26 8.71
CA GLY A 125 1.51 -2.18 9.54
C GLY A 125 0.10 -1.75 9.18
N ASN A 126 -0.73 -1.52 10.19
CA ASN A 126 -2.06 -0.93 10.04
C ASN A 126 -1.93 0.59 10.12
N SER A 127 -1.84 1.27 8.97
CA SER A 127 -2.19 2.70 8.92
C SER A 127 -3.69 2.85 9.28
N PRO A 128 -4.11 3.99 9.87
CA PRO A 128 -5.53 4.23 10.13
C PRO A 128 -6.33 3.98 8.85
N GLU A 129 -7.41 3.20 8.96
CA GLU A 129 -8.32 2.97 7.85
C GLU A 129 -8.94 4.29 7.41
N HIS A 130 -8.34 4.92 6.40
CA HIS A 130 -8.92 6.04 5.68
C HIS A 130 -10.05 5.49 4.83
N SER A 131 -11.18 5.27 5.49
CA SER A 131 -12.42 4.77 4.91
C SER A 131 -12.88 5.74 3.83
N ALA A 132 -12.73 5.34 2.56
CA ALA A 132 -13.53 5.94 1.50
C ALA A 132 -15.00 5.63 1.81
N GLY A 133 -15.80 6.66 2.04
CA GLY A 133 -17.21 6.53 2.39
C GLY A 133 -17.95 5.61 1.41
N GLY A 134 -18.42 4.47 1.91
CA GLY A 134 -19.20 3.49 1.17
C GLY A 134 -19.41 2.22 1.98
N THR A 135 -20.50 2.19 2.75
CA THR A 135 -21.19 1.04 3.38
C THR A 135 -20.34 -0.17 3.80
N ALA A 136 -20.25 -0.36 5.11
CA ALA A 136 -19.80 -1.58 5.77
C ALA A 136 -20.50 -2.82 5.20
N GLU A 137 -19.74 -3.65 4.49
CA GLU A 137 -19.78 -5.12 4.45
C GLU A 137 -18.71 -5.59 3.47
N ASP A 138 -17.57 -6.01 4.05
CA ASP A 138 -16.58 -6.99 3.55
C ASP A 138 -15.17 -6.67 4.08
N GLY A 139 -15.04 -6.69 5.41
CA GLY A 139 -13.75 -6.84 6.07
C GLY A 139 -13.32 -8.31 6.02
N VAL A 140 -12.96 -8.81 4.84
CA VAL A 140 -12.36 -10.15 4.70
C VAL A 140 -10.85 -10.01 4.93
N CYS A 141 -10.47 -10.10 6.20
CA CYS A 141 -9.09 -10.27 6.65
C CYS A 141 -8.65 -11.72 6.41
N CYS A 142 -8.03 -11.98 5.26
CA CYS A 142 -7.44 -13.28 4.95
C CYS A 142 -6.04 -13.42 5.58
N GLY A 143 -5.95 -14.24 6.63
CA GLY A 143 -4.68 -14.78 7.11
C GLY A 143 -4.73 -15.48 8.46
N GLY A 144 -4.92 -16.81 8.47
CA GLY A 144 -4.51 -17.65 9.61
C GLY A 144 -5.42 -18.82 9.98
N THR A 145 -5.05 -20.01 9.49
CA THR A 145 -5.65 -21.34 9.68
C THR A 145 -5.59 -21.87 11.13
N ALA A 146 -6.64 -22.57 11.57
CA ALA A 146 -6.66 -23.74 12.50
C ALA A 146 -8.14 -24.05 12.79
N ALA A 147 -8.67 -25.27 12.85
CA ALA A 147 -8.15 -26.62 12.85
C ALA A 147 -9.29 -27.56 12.41
N ASP A 148 -8.95 -28.83 12.14
CA ASP A 148 -9.87 -29.94 11.90
C ASP A 148 -11.14 -29.88 12.77
N VAL A 149 -12.30 -30.01 12.13
CA VAL A 149 -13.50 -30.53 12.79
C VAL A 149 -14.03 -31.67 11.95
N GLU A 150 -13.70 -32.87 12.41
CA GLU A 150 -14.33 -34.12 12.06
C GLU A 150 -15.86 -33.98 12.05
N LYS A 151 -16.48 -34.59 11.04
CA LYS A 151 -17.91 -34.89 11.00
C LYS A 151 -18.33 -35.57 12.32
N SER A 152 -19.10 -34.86 13.12
CA SER A 152 -20.02 -35.47 14.07
C SER A 152 -21.38 -34.81 13.96
N THR A 153 -22.30 -35.56 13.34
CA THR A 153 -23.73 -35.30 13.33
C THR A 153 -24.31 -35.51 14.73
N ALA A 154 -24.93 -34.49 15.32
CA ALA A 154 -25.96 -34.68 16.34
C ALA A 154 -26.87 -33.43 16.47
N THR A 155 -28.05 -33.54 15.87
CA THR A 155 -29.40 -33.30 16.40
C THR A 155 -29.61 -32.38 17.63
N ASN A 156 -30.54 -31.43 17.46
CA ASN A 156 -31.38 -30.71 18.43
C ASN A 156 -31.34 -31.16 19.91
N ALA A 157 -31.23 -30.19 20.83
CA ALA A 157 -32.35 -29.72 21.67
C ALA A 157 -31.91 -28.67 22.72
N CYS A 158 -32.80 -27.74 23.03
CA CYS A 158 -32.71 -26.72 24.07
C CYS A 158 -32.66 -27.28 25.51
N CYS A 159 -31.81 -26.69 26.35
CA CYS A 159 -32.10 -25.99 27.61
C CYS A 159 -30.79 -25.54 28.26
#